data_AF-A0A1I0STJ3-F1
#
_entry.id   AF-A0A1I0STJ3-F1
#
_cell.length_a   1.000
_cell.length_b   1.000
_cell.length_c   1.000
_cell.angle_alpha   90.00
_cell.angle_beta   90.00
_cell.angle_gamma   90.00
#
_symmetry.space_group_name_H-M   'P 1'
#
loop_
_entity.id
_entity.type
_entity.pdbx_description
1 polymer ?
#
loop_
_entity_poly.entity_id
_entity_poly.type
_entity_poly.pdbx_seq_one_letter_code
_entity_poly.pdbx_strand_id
1 'polypeptide(L)'
;MPLELFIHRFAKYYTPFIMIVSLLVMPIPPLWLGVPWHDSLYQGLAVLIVGYPCALILSSPIALLAGMTRNAGKGVLVKGGVHLETLGRVRNVAFDKTGTITKGKPHVTDVIYR
;
A
#
# COMPACT_ATOMS: atom_id res chain seq x y z
N MET A 1 -7.31 -4.75 -1.73
CA MET A 1 -7.23 -3.40 -1.06
C MET A 1 -6.86 -2.36 -2.12
N PRO A 2 -7.37 -1.12 -2.11
CA PRO A 2 -7.00 -0.14 -3.14
C PRO A 2 -5.48 0.08 -3.30
N LEU A 3 -4.70 0.02 -2.22
CA LEU A 3 -3.24 0.14 -2.21
C LEU A 3 -2.57 -1.07 -2.89
N GLU A 4 -3.06 -2.27 -2.62
CA GLU A 4 -2.61 -3.51 -3.26
C GLU A 4 -2.93 -3.50 -4.77
N LEU A 5 -4.11 -3.00 -5.15
CA LEU A 5 -4.48 -2.83 -6.56
C LEU A 5 -3.56 -1.83 -7.27
N PHE A 6 -3.11 -0.78 -6.57
CA PHE A 6 -2.11 0.15 -7.09
C PHE A 6 -0.77 -0.55 -7.34
N ILE A 7 -0.27 -1.34 -6.39
CA ILE A 7 0.98 -2.11 -6.58
C ILE A 7 0.84 -3.08 -7.75
N HIS A 8 -0.25 -3.85 -7.83
CA HIS A 8 -0.47 -4.78 -8.93
C HIS A 8 -0.52 -4.07 -10.29
N ARG A 9 -1.17 -2.91 -10.36
CA ARG A 9 -1.21 -2.11 -11.58
C ARG A 9 0.17 -1.57 -11.95
N PHE A 10 0.95 -1.10 -10.98
CA PHE A 10 2.31 -0.66 -11.21
C PHE A 10 3.19 -1.80 -11.73
N ALA A 11 3.19 -2.94 -11.03
CA ALA A 11 3.98 -4.13 -11.38
C ALA A 11 3.63 -4.63 -12.79
N LYS A 12 2.35 -4.56 -13.19
CA LYS A 12 1.89 -4.94 -14.54
C LYS A 12 2.62 -4.18 -15.65
N TYR A 13 2.98 -2.92 -15.44
CA TYR A 13 3.68 -2.10 -16.44
C TYR A 13 5.20 -2.05 -16.22
N TYR A 14 5.63 -2.05 -14.96
CA TYR A 14 7.04 -1.90 -14.60
C TYR A 14 7.88 -3.14 -14.92
N THR A 15 7.35 -4.34 -14.66
CA THR A 15 8.05 -5.60 -14.96
C THR A 15 8.34 -5.78 -16.45
N PRO A 16 7.37 -5.67 -17.39
CA PRO A 16 7.69 -5.77 -18.81
C PRO A 16 8.60 -4.63 -19.29
N PHE A 17 8.48 -3.44 -18.71
CA PHE A 17 9.37 -2.33 -19.05
C PHE A 17 10.84 -2.66 -18.75
N ILE A 18 11.17 -3.14 -17.55
CA ILE A 18 12.56 -3.52 -17.21
C ILE A 18 13.05 -4.68 -18.07
N MET A 19 12.20 -5.67 -18.35
CA MET A 19 12.59 -6.78 -19.22
C MET A 19 12.96 -6.28 -20.62
N ILE A 20 12.18 -5.34 -21.19
CA ILE A 20 12.49 -4.73 -22.48
C ILE A 20 13.79 -3.93 -22.40
N VAL A 21 13.96 -3.08 -21.38
CA VAL A 21 15.18 -2.29 -21.20
C VAL A 21 16.41 -3.19 -21.11
N SER A 22 16.36 -4.26 -20.30
CA SER A 22 17.46 -5.24 -20.20
C SER A 22 17.72 -5.93 -21.53
N LEU A 23 16.65 -6.33 -22.25
CA LEU A 23 16.77 -6.99 -23.55
C LEU A 23 17.37 -6.07 -24.61
N LEU A 24 17.23 -4.76 -24.47
CA LEU A 24 17.85 -3.76 -25.35
C LEU A 24 19.29 -3.47 -24.95
N VAL A 25 19.60 -3.42 -23.65
CA VAL A 25 20.97 -3.18 -23.14
C VAL A 25 21.93 -4.32 -23.51
N MET A 26 21.45 -5.56 -23.64
CA MET A 26 22.31 -6.69 -24.03
C MET A 26 22.87 -6.60 -25.47
N PRO A 27 22.05 -6.39 -26.52
CA PRO A 27 22.50 -6.36 -27.92
C PRO A 27 22.89 -4.97 -28.44
N ILE A 28 22.34 -3.86 -27.92
CA ILE A 28 22.60 -2.53 -28.51
C ILE A 28 24.08 -2.12 -28.41
N PRO A 29 24.74 -2.16 -27.24
CA PRO A 29 26.15 -1.78 -27.13
C PRO A 29 27.12 -2.63 -27.98
N PRO A 30 27.00 -3.98 -28.06
CA PRO A 30 27.88 -4.76 -28.91
C PRO A 30 27.62 -4.51 -30.41
N LEU A 31 26.37 -4.27 -30.83
CA LEU A 31 26.07 -4.00 -32.25
C LEU A 31 26.45 -2.58 -32.71
N TRP A 32 26.30 -1.57 -31.85
CA TRP A 32 26.45 -0.16 -32.25
C TRP A 32 27.73 0.50 -31.73
N LEU A 33 28.24 0.07 -30.56
CA LEU A 33 29.36 0.70 -29.86
C LEU A 33 30.63 -0.18 -29.83
N GLY A 34 30.56 -1.41 -30.35
CA GLY A 34 31.69 -2.34 -30.38
C GLY A 34 32.11 -2.87 -29.01
N VAL A 35 31.22 -2.79 -28.01
CA VAL A 35 31.47 -3.28 -26.65
C VAL A 35 31.54 -4.81 -26.63
N PRO A 36 32.39 -5.44 -25.80
CA PRO A 36 32.38 -6.90 -25.64
C PRO A 36 30.99 -7.43 -25.26
N TRP A 37 30.58 -8.53 -25.89
CA TRP A 37 29.31 -9.22 -25.61
C TRP A 37 29.18 -9.64 -24.15
N HIS A 38 30.29 -10.11 -23.57
CA HIS A 38 30.35 -10.49 -22.17
C HIS A 38 29.92 -9.33 -21.27
N ASP A 39 30.56 -8.17 -21.40
CA ASP A 39 30.29 -7.02 -20.52
C ASP A 39 28.85 -6.51 -20.67
N SER A 40 28.33 -6.51 -21.90
CA SER A 40 26.95 -6.07 -22.18
C SER A 40 25.89 -7.04 -21.65
N LEU A 41 26.18 -8.35 -21.67
CA LEU A 41 25.34 -9.36 -21.03
C LEU A 41 25.33 -9.21 -19.52
N TYR A 42 26.50 -9.00 -18.90
CA TYR A 42 26.61 -8.74 -17.47
C TYR A 42 25.83 -7.49 -17.05
N GLN A 43 25.94 -6.41 -17.82
CA GLN A 43 25.20 -5.17 -17.56
C GLN A 43 23.69 -5.36 -17.71
N GLY A 44 23.22 -6.06 -18.74
CA GLY A 44 21.80 -6.37 -18.91
C GLY A 44 21.23 -7.17 -17.73
N LEU A 45 21.92 -8.23 -17.30
CA LEU A 45 21.53 -9.00 -16.12
C LEU A 45 21.54 -8.14 -14.84
N ALA A 46 22.52 -7.26 -14.68
CA ALA A 46 22.56 -6.33 -13.56
C ALA A 46 21.34 -5.40 -13.52
N VAL A 47 20.89 -4.89 -14.68
CA VAL A 47 19.67 -4.08 -14.79
C VAL A 47 18.43 -4.87 -14.35
N LEU A 48 18.30 -6.13 -14.75
CA LEU A 48 17.21 -7.02 -14.32
C LEU A 48 17.20 -7.22 -12.79
N ILE A 49 18.35 -7.48 -12.20
CA ILE A 49 18.49 -7.73 -10.76
C ILE A 49 18.17 -6.47 -9.95
N VAL A 50 18.77 -5.34 -10.31
CA VAL A 50 18.55 -4.05 -9.63
C VAL A 50 17.14 -3.55 -9.85
N GLY A 51 16.53 -3.88 -10.98
CA GLY A 51 15.16 -3.49 -11.32
C GLY A 51 14.09 -4.10 -10.44
N TYR A 52 14.36 -5.13 -9.64
CA TYR A 52 13.35 -5.79 -8.82
C TYR A 52 12.72 -4.83 -7.78
N PRO A 53 11.40 -4.57 -7.81
CA PRO A 53 10.76 -3.52 -7.01
C PRO A 53 10.45 -3.94 -5.56
N CYS A 54 11.37 -4.64 -4.88
CA CYS A 54 11.16 -5.24 -3.55
C CYS A 54 10.61 -4.25 -2.51
N ALA A 55 11.20 -3.05 -2.44
CA ALA A 55 10.81 -2.02 -1.48
C ALA A 55 9.38 -1.53 -1.71
N LEU A 56 8.95 -1.41 -2.96
CA LEU A 56 7.60 -0.97 -3.30
C LEU A 56 6.56 -1.98 -2.81
N ILE A 57 6.78 -3.28 -3.06
CA ILE A 57 5.86 -4.34 -2.66
C ILE A 57 5.75 -4.41 -1.13
N LEU A 58 6.90 -4.33 -0.44
CA LEU A 58 6.94 -4.40 1.03
C LEU A 58 6.39 -3.16 1.73
N SER A 59 6.40 -1.98 1.08
CA SER A 59 5.94 -0.74 1.69
C SER A 59 4.49 -0.80 2.20
N SER A 60 3.61 -1.49 1.49
CA SER A 60 2.18 -1.52 1.79
C SER A 60 1.79 -2.30 3.05
N PRO A 61 2.20 -3.58 3.23
CA PRO A 61 1.92 -4.29 4.47
C PRO A 61 2.59 -3.60 5.68
N ILE A 62 3.80 -3.05 5.51
CA ILE A 62 4.50 -2.34 6.58
C ILE A 62 3.70 -1.10 7.03
N ALA A 63 3.24 -0.28 6.08
CA ALA A 63 2.43 0.91 6.39
C ALA A 63 1.12 0.55 7.10
N LEU A 64 0.43 -0.51 6.63
CA LEU A 64 -0.82 -0.97 7.24
C LEU A 64 -0.58 -1.49 8.66
N LEU A 65 0.44 -2.32 8.87
CA LEU A 65 0.79 -2.84 10.19
C LEU A 65 1.16 -1.72 11.15
N ALA A 66 2.02 -0.78 10.73
CA ALA A 66 2.41 0.37 11.54
C ALA A 66 1.22 1.27 11.89
N GLY A 67 0.29 1.47 10.96
CA GLY A 67 -0.94 2.20 11.21
C GLY A 67 -1.87 1.49 12.21
N MET A 68 -2.02 0.17 12.10
CA MET A 68 -2.82 -0.61 13.04
C MET A 68 -2.21 -0.64 14.44
N THR A 69 -0.90 -0.86 14.58
CA THR A 69 -0.23 -0.88 15.89
C THR A 69 -0.30 0.48 16.59
N ARG A 70 -0.12 1.57 15.84
CA ARG A 70 -0.23 2.93 16.38
C ARG A 70 -1.65 3.28 16.85
N ASN A 71 -2.67 2.79 16.16
CA ASN A 71 -4.07 2.97 16.57
C ASN A 71 -4.42 2.11 17.79
N ALA A 72 -3.93 0.87 17.84
CA ALA A 72 -4.12 -0.02 18.99
C ALA A 72 -3.54 0.59 20.29
N GLY A 73 -2.36 1.22 20.21
CA GLY A 73 -1.76 1.97 21.32
C GLY A 73 -2.60 3.17 21.80
N LYS A 74 -3.63 3.57 21.06
CA LYS A 74 -4.59 4.64 21.40
C LYS A 74 -5.99 4.11 21.73
N GLY A 75 -6.15 2.80 21.93
CA GLY A 75 -7.44 2.16 22.20
C GLY A 75 -8.36 2.03 21.00
N VAL A 76 -7.87 2.26 19.78
CA VAL A 76 -8.63 2.09 18.53
C VAL A 76 -8.27 0.75 17.90
N LEU A 77 -9.21 -0.20 17.94
CA LEU A 77 -9.05 -1.52 17.32
C LEU A 77 -9.49 -1.49 15.86
N VAL A 78 -8.56 -1.75 14.93
CA VAL A 78 -8.86 -1.88 13.51
C VAL A 78 -8.70 -3.35 13.09
N LYS A 79 -9.81 -4.00 12.73
CA LYS A 79 -9.87 -5.44 12.42
C LYS A 79 -9.38 -5.78 11.00
N GLY A 80 -8.19 -5.30 10.61
CA GLY A 80 -7.54 -5.62 9.33
C GLY A 80 -7.23 -4.41 8.45
N GLY A 81 -6.28 -4.58 7.52
CA GLY A 81 -5.74 -3.49 6.70
C GLY A 81 -6.75 -2.85 5.75
N VAL A 82 -7.71 -3.61 5.21
CA VAL A 82 -8.76 -3.10 4.33
C VAL A 82 -9.63 -2.05 5.04
N HIS A 83 -9.93 -2.25 6.33
CA HIS A 83 -10.70 -1.29 7.11
C HIS A 83 -9.89 -0.04 7.42
N LEU A 84 -8.59 -0.19 7.72
CA LEU A 84 -7.70 0.96 7.93
C LEU A 84 -7.62 1.84 6.67
N GLU A 85 -7.50 1.21 5.51
CA GLU A 85 -7.45 1.94 4.23
C GLU A 85 -8.78 2.61 3.90
N THR A 86 -9.90 1.92 4.15
CA THR A 86 -11.25 2.48 3.95
C THR A 86 -11.50 3.66 4.88
N LEU A 87 -11.09 3.56 6.15
CA LEU A 87 -11.17 4.64 7.14
C LEU A 87 -10.46 5.91 6.65
N GLY A 88 -9.31 5.78 5.98
CA GLY A 88 -8.58 6.91 5.40
C GLY A 88 -9.32 7.67 4.29
N ARG A 89 -10.41 7.10 3.76
CA ARG A 89 -11.25 7.71 2.69
C ARG A 89 -12.62 8.15 3.17
N VAL A 90 -12.98 7.88 4.43
CA VAL A 90 -14.27 8.26 5.00
C VAL A 90 -14.36 9.78 5.08
N ARG A 91 -15.44 10.36 4.52
CA ARG A 91 -15.73 11.80 4.58
C ARG A 91 -16.88 12.13 5.51
N ASN A 92 -17.81 11.21 5.67
CA ASN A 92 -19.03 11.38 6.43
C ASN A 92 -19.09 10.29 7.49
N VAL A 93 -19.44 10.66 8.72
CA VAL A 93 -19.63 9.72 9.82
C VAL A 93 -21.07 9.86 10.31
N ALA A 94 -21.83 8.77 10.25
CA ALA A 94 -23.14 8.68 10.87
C ALA A 94 -22.98 8.01 12.23
N PHE A 95 -23.46 8.65 13.28
CA PHE A 95 -23.44 8.11 14.63
C PHE A 95 -24.81 7.56 14.99
N ASP A 96 -24.84 6.36 15.56
CA ASP A 96 -26.01 5.92 16.31
C ASP A 96 -26.11 6.74 17.61
N LYS A 97 -27.33 7.04 18.08
CA LYS A 97 -27.51 7.85 19.28
C LYS A 97 -27.37 7.00 20.55
N THR A 98 -28.07 5.86 20.58
CA THR A 98 -28.18 5.03 21.78
C THR A 98 -26.94 4.15 21.93
N GLY A 99 -26.21 4.29 23.03
CA GLY A 99 -25.01 3.47 23.29
C GLY A 99 -23.73 3.93 22.59
N THR A 100 -23.80 4.85 21.63
CA THR A 100 -22.60 5.51 21.04
C THR A 100 -22.44 6.94 21.53
N ILE A 101 -23.40 7.83 21.24
CA ILE A 101 -23.39 9.21 21.77
C ILE A 101 -23.86 9.24 23.24
N THR A 102 -24.88 8.44 23.55
CA THR A 102 -25.44 8.35 24.89
C THR A 102 -24.99 7.08 25.60
N LYS A 103 -25.03 7.09 26.93
CA LYS A 103 -24.67 5.92 27.75
C LYS A 103 -25.62 4.72 27.59
N GLY A 104 -26.73 4.88 26.86
CA GLY A 104 -27.75 3.83 26.68
C GLY A 104 -28.49 3.46 27.97
N LYS A 105 -28.35 4.26 29.04
CA LYS A 105 -28.99 4.05 30.34
C LYS A 105 -29.98 5.19 30.61
N PRO A 106 -31.28 4.91 30.78
CA PRO A 106 -32.25 5.94 31.11
C PRO A 106 -31.96 6.53 32.49
N HIS A 107 -32.20 7.83 32.64
CA HIS A 107 -32.15 8.54 33.92
C HIS A 107 -33.33 9.51 33.98
N VAL A 108 -33.86 9.71 35.18
CA VAL A 108 -34.91 10.70 35.40
C VAL A 108 -34.27 12.09 35.29
N THR A 109 -34.78 12.92 34.39
CA THR A 109 -34.32 14.31 34.24
C THR A 109 -35.20 15.27 35.02
N ASP A 110 -36.51 15.04 34.99
CA ASP A 110 -37.50 15.97 35.50
C ASP A 110 -38.59 15.22 36.28
N VAL A 111 -38.97 15.77 37.43
CA VAL A 111 -40.15 15.35 38.17
C VAL A 111 -41.06 16.55 38.29
N ILE A 112 -42.19 16.51 37.58
CA ILE A 112 -43.17 17.59 37.56
C ILE A 112 -44.24 17.27 38.63
N TYR A 113 -44.24 18.05 39.71
CA TYR A 113 -45.29 18.00 40.73
C TYR A 113 -46.48 18.90 40.32
N ARG A 114 -47.69 18.45 40.64
CA ARG A 114 -48.95 19.18 40.42
C ARG A 114 -49.52 19.67 41.73
#